data_AF-A0A229SBN9-F1
#
_entry.id   AF-A0A229SBN9-F1
#
_cell.length_a   1.000
_cell.length_b   1.000
_cell.length_c   1.000
_cell.angle_alpha   90.00
_cell.angle_beta   90.00
_cell.angle_gamma   90.00
#
_symmetry.space_group_name_H-M   'P 1'
#
loop_
_entity.id
_entity.type
_entity.pdbx_description
1 polymer ?
#
loop_
_entity_poly.entity_id
_entity_poly.type
_entity_poly.pdbx_seq_one_letter_code
_entity_poly.pdbx_strand_id
1 'polypeptide(L)'
;MTSPRERLARQQAELLKALLADGEAPAGFDGDRLRIEANVLRNKQRRLAAYLRPDLAEALGDRFAALFREYATAHPKTDTIRARAYADAFGTWLVERGEVPKPKRGLSTWAPWRGGLRRRRS
;
A
#
# COMPACT_ATOMS: atom_id res chain seq x y z
N MET A 1 27.54 -18.50 -11.16
CA MET A 1 27.93 -17.06 -11.10
C MET A 1 26.70 -16.23 -11.41
N THR A 2 26.20 -15.46 -10.45
CA THR A 2 24.98 -14.65 -10.62
C THR A 2 25.27 -13.49 -11.57
N SER A 3 24.45 -13.34 -12.61
CA SER A 3 24.65 -12.33 -13.64
C SER A 3 24.56 -10.90 -13.07
N PRO A 4 25.17 -9.90 -13.72
CA PRO A 4 25.07 -8.49 -13.30
C PRO A 4 23.62 -8.01 -13.15
N ARG A 5 22.70 -8.52 -13.96
CA ARG A 5 21.27 -8.22 -13.88
C ARG A 5 20.60 -8.81 -12.64
N GLU A 6 20.92 -10.03 -12.26
CA GLU A 6 20.40 -10.65 -11.04
C GLU A 6 20.97 -10.00 -9.77
N ARG A 7 22.21 -9.49 -9.83
CA ARG A 7 22.79 -8.67 -8.75
C ARG A 7 22.05 -7.34 -8.60
N LEU A 8 21.75 -6.67 -9.71
CA LEU A 8 20.98 -5.42 -9.73
C LEU A 8 19.55 -5.62 -9.21
N ALA A 9 18.86 -6.66 -9.68
CA ALA A 9 17.50 -6.98 -9.24
C ALA A 9 17.42 -7.29 -7.73
N ARG A 10 18.41 -7.98 -7.16
CA ARG A 10 18.51 -8.17 -5.70
C ARG A 10 18.77 -6.85 -4.97
N GLN A 11 19.68 -6.02 -5.45
CA GLN A 11 19.93 -4.71 -4.84
C GLN A 11 18.69 -3.81 -4.86
N GLN A 12 17.92 -3.85 -5.95
CA GLN A 12 16.64 -3.15 -6.05
C GLN A 12 15.59 -3.73 -5.09
N ALA A 13 15.52 -5.06 -4.94
CA ALA A 13 14.60 -5.71 -4.00
C ALA A 13 14.95 -5.42 -2.53
N GLU A 14 16.24 -5.39 -2.18
CA GLU A 14 16.73 -5.06 -0.84
C GLU A 14 16.58 -3.56 -0.55
N LEU A 15 16.80 -2.68 -1.53
CA LEU A 15 16.47 -1.25 -1.44
C LEU A 15 14.98 -1.04 -1.17
N LEU A 16 14.10 -1.73 -1.88
CA LEU A 16 12.66 -1.66 -1.66
C LEU A 16 12.29 -2.16 -0.24
N LYS A 17 12.82 -3.30 0.21
CA LYS A 17 12.60 -3.79 1.58
C LYS A 17 13.03 -2.79 2.65
N ALA A 18 14.21 -2.20 2.51
CA ALA A 18 14.70 -1.20 3.44
C ALA A 18 13.79 0.04 3.50
N LEU A 19 13.29 0.49 2.34
CA LEU A 19 12.39 1.64 2.23
C LEU A 19 10.98 1.42 2.76
N LEU A 20 10.59 0.17 2.92
CA LEU A 20 9.24 -0.21 3.33
C LEU A 20 9.18 -0.67 4.78
N ALA A 21 10.31 -1.06 5.38
CA ALA A 21 10.40 -1.57 6.76
C ALA A 21 11.43 -0.84 7.65
N ASP A 22 11.80 0.42 7.34
CA ASP A 22 12.79 1.21 8.11
C ASP A 22 14.21 0.58 8.17
N GLY A 23 14.57 -0.23 7.18
CA GLY A 23 15.89 -0.87 7.08
C GLY A 23 17.02 0.08 6.70
N GLU A 24 18.26 -0.37 6.91
CA GLU A 24 19.47 0.38 6.55
C GLU A 24 19.59 0.55 5.03
N ALA A 25 19.96 1.76 4.60
CA ALA A 25 20.05 2.08 3.18
C ALA A 25 21.22 1.32 2.52
N PRO A 26 21.06 0.80 1.28
CA PRO A 26 22.15 0.19 0.56
C PRO A 26 23.30 1.19 0.31
N ALA A 27 24.53 0.68 0.30
CA ALA A 27 25.72 1.48 0.05
C ALA A 27 25.59 2.30 -1.26
N GLY A 28 25.82 3.62 -1.17
CA GLY A 28 25.72 4.56 -2.28
C GLY A 28 24.40 5.32 -2.38
N PHE A 29 23.43 5.05 -1.50
CA PHE A 29 22.17 5.81 -1.40
C PHE A 29 22.08 6.59 -0.09
N ASP A 30 21.56 7.81 -0.17
CA ASP A 30 21.17 8.60 1.01
C ASP A 30 19.84 8.05 1.57
N GLY A 31 19.93 7.31 2.67
CA GLY A 31 18.78 6.67 3.31
C GLY A 31 17.72 7.66 3.79
N ASP A 32 18.12 8.85 4.25
CA ASP A 32 17.18 9.85 4.74
C ASP A 32 16.42 10.50 3.59
N ARG A 33 17.12 10.80 2.48
CA ARG A 33 16.48 11.28 1.27
C ARG A 33 15.46 10.28 0.74
N LEU A 34 15.79 9.00 0.71
CA LEU A 34 14.86 7.98 0.24
C LEU A 34 13.65 7.81 1.17
N ARG A 35 13.82 7.93 2.49
CA ARG A 35 12.70 7.93 3.46
C ARG A 35 11.77 9.13 3.22
N ILE A 36 12.32 10.32 2.96
CA ILE A 36 11.54 11.51 2.63
C ILE A 36 10.72 11.28 1.35
N GLU A 37 11.36 10.79 0.29
CA GLU A 37 10.70 10.51 -0.99
C GLU A 37 9.60 9.45 -0.85
N ALA A 38 9.86 8.38 -0.10
CA ALA A 38 8.87 7.35 0.22
C ALA A 38 7.67 7.94 0.98
N ASN A 39 7.90 8.81 1.96
CA ASN A 39 6.84 9.49 2.70
C ASN A 39 6.01 10.42 1.81
N VAL A 40 6.65 11.19 0.93
CA VAL A 40 5.96 12.04 -0.07
C VAL A 40 5.07 11.19 -0.97
N LEU A 41 5.59 10.07 -1.48
CA LEU A 41 4.85 9.17 -2.34
C LEU A 41 3.65 8.55 -1.61
N ARG A 42 3.84 8.05 -0.39
CA ARG A 42 2.76 7.51 0.45
C ARG A 42 1.67 8.55 0.71
N ASN A 43 2.03 9.81 0.96
CA ASN A 43 1.06 10.88 1.16
C ASN A 43 0.27 11.20 -0.13
N LYS A 44 0.92 11.18 -1.31
CA LYS A 44 0.23 11.31 -2.61
C LYS A 44 -0.76 10.16 -2.83
N GLN A 45 -0.33 8.93 -2.57
CA GLN A 45 -1.20 7.75 -2.69
C GLN A 45 -2.38 7.82 -1.73
N ARG A 46 -2.18 8.27 -0.49
CA ARG A 46 -3.24 8.47 0.49
C ARG A 46 -4.30 9.46 0.01
N ARG A 47 -3.87 10.61 -0.52
CA ARG A 47 -4.78 11.63 -1.09
C ARG A 47 -5.57 11.07 -2.25
N LEU A 48 -4.92 10.31 -3.13
CA LEU A 48 -5.57 9.66 -4.26
C LEU A 48 -6.56 8.58 -3.80
N ALA A 49 -6.23 7.80 -2.75
CA ALA A 49 -7.15 6.83 -2.18
C ALA A 49 -8.38 7.50 -1.57
N ALA A 50 -8.21 8.59 -0.82
CA ALA A 50 -9.32 9.37 -0.29
C ALA A 50 -10.20 9.95 -1.41
N TYR A 51 -9.60 10.44 -2.50
CA TYR A 51 -10.33 10.92 -3.66
C TYR A 51 -11.11 9.81 -4.38
N LEU A 52 -10.53 8.62 -4.52
CA LEU A 52 -11.15 7.49 -5.23
C LEU A 52 -12.21 6.77 -4.38
N ARG A 53 -12.14 6.93 -3.05
CA ARG A 53 -12.96 6.28 -2.03
C ARG A 53 -13.35 7.29 -0.94
N PRO A 54 -14.08 8.36 -1.30
CA PRO A 54 -14.45 9.42 -0.37
C PRO A 54 -15.26 8.89 0.81
N ASP A 55 -16.08 7.87 0.58
CA ASP A 55 -16.89 7.24 1.61
C ASP A 55 -16.10 6.43 2.64
N LEU A 56 -14.90 5.90 2.30
CA LEU A 56 -13.96 5.41 3.32
C LEU A 56 -13.33 6.54 4.12
N ALA A 57 -12.98 7.65 3.45
CA ALA A 57 -12.38 8.80 4.09
C ALA A 57 -13.36 9.44 5.09
N GLU A 58 -14.63 9.56 4.70
CA GLU A 58 -15.72 10.03 5.55
C GLU A 58 -15.98 9.08 6.73
N ALA A 59 -16.10 7.77 6.47
CA ALA A 59 -16.38 6.79 7.53
C ALA A 59 -15.25 6.69 8.58
N LEU A 60 -13.99 6.90 8.18
CA LEU A 60 -12.84 6.77 9.07
C LEU A 60 -12.40 8.10 9.69
N GLY A 61 -12.72 9.25 9.08
CA GLY A 61 -12.27 10.57 9.51
C GLY A 61 -10.76 10.61 9.71
N ASP A 62 -10.34 11.12 10.86
CA ASP A 62 -8.92 11.29 11.22
C ASP A 62 -8.12 9.97 11.24
N ARG A 63 -8.80 8.83 11.43
CA ARG A 63 -8.16 7.50 11.43
C ARG A 63 -7.71 7.06 10.05
N PHE A 64 -8.27 7.63 8.98
CA PHE A 64 -7.96 7.25 7.60
C PHE A 64 -6.46 7.33 7.31
N ALA A 65 -5.81 8.41 7.75
CA ALA A 65 -4.39 8.62 7.47
C ALA A 65 -3.49 7.60 8.17
N ALA A 66 -3.77 7.31 9.44
CA ALA A 66 -3.02 6.33 10.21
C ALA A 66 -3.17 4.91 9.62
N LEU A 67 -4.42 4.51 9.33
CA LEU A 67 -4.73 3.20 8.76
C LEU A 67 -4.17 3.03 7.35
N PHE A 68 -4.24 4.07 6.51
CA PHE A 68 -3.64 4.01 5.17
C PHE A 68 -2.12 3.87 5.24
N ARG A 69 -1.46 4.55 6.20
CA ARG A 69 -0.03 4.41 6.40
C ARG A 69 0.34 2.99 6.82
N GLU A 70 -0.40 2.39 7.75
CA GLU A 70 -0.20 0.98 8.15
C GLU A 70 -0.35 0.05 6.95
N TYR A 71 -1.44 0.20 6.20
CA TYR A 71 -1.69 -0.57 4.98
C TYR A 71 -0.56 -0.43 3.96
N ALA A 72 -0.16 0.81 3.62
CA ALA A 72 0.85 1.08 2.60
C ALA A 72 2.26 0.64 3.01
N THR A 73 2.53 0.53 4.31
CA THR A 73 3.78 -0.03 4.85
C THR A 73 3.81 -1.55 4.64
N ALA A 74 2.70 -2.23 4.93
CA ALA A 74 2.58 -3.68 4.74
C ALA A 74 2.34 -4.12 3.28
N HIS A 75 1.77 -3.23 2.46
CA HIS A 75 1.36 -3.51 1.07
C HIS A 75 1.90 -2.43 0.13
N PRO A 76 3.21 -2.42 -0.16
CA PRO A 76 3.80 -1.43 -1.03
C PRO A 76 3.13 -1.41 -2.41
N LYS A 77 2.75 -0.21 -2.88
CA LYS A 77 2.18 -0.08 -4.22
C LYS A 77 3.25 -0.35 -5.29
N THR A 78 3.03 -1.37 -6.10
CA THR A 78 3.79 -1.59 -7.34
C THR A 78 3.24 -0.72 -8.48
N ASP A 79 4.06 -0.48 -9.50
CA ASP A 79 3.67 0.16 -10.76
C ASP A 79 2.57 -0.61 -11.50
N THR A 80 2.56 -1.94 -11.36
CA THR A 80 1.56 -2.84 -11.97
C THR A 80 0.13 -2.67 -11.45
N ILE A 81 -0.05 -2.17 -10.23
CA ILE A 81 -1.39 -2.00 -9.64
C ILE A 81 -1.91 -0.59 -9.95
N ARG A 82 -3.05 -0.54 -10.66
CA ARG A 82 -3.78 0.71 -10.92
C ARG A 82 -4.25 1.35 -9.62
N ALA A 83 -4.26 2.68 -9.56
CA ALA A 83 -4.60 3.43 -8.34
C ALA A 83 -5.97 3.05 -7.75
N ARG A 84 -6.99 2.85 -8.60
CA ARG A 84 -8.32 2.41 -8.16
C ARG A 84 -8.29 1.02 -7.51
N ALA A 85 -7.65 0.04 -8.16
CA ALA A 85 -7.50 -1.30 -7.59
C ALA A 85 -6.74 -1.30 -6.26
N TYR A 86 -5.74 -0.42 -6.11
CA TYR A 86 -5.01 -0.27 -4.85
C TYR A 86 -5.88 0.32 -3.73
N ALA A 87 -6.71 1.32 -4.04
CA ALA A 87 -7.69 1.86 -3.09
C ALA A 87 -8.79 0.83 -2.73
N ASP A 88 -9.17 -0.02 -3.68
CA ASP A 88 -10.14 -1.11 -3.43
C ASP A 88 -9.56 -2.21 -2.52
N ALA A 89 -8.29 -2.55 -2.71
CA ALA A 89 -7.57 -3.45 -1.82
C ALA A 89 -7.44 -2.88 -0.40
N PHE A 90 -7.17 -1.57 -0.24
CA PHE A 90 -7.20 -0.92 1.06
C PHE A 90 -8.57 -1.03 1.75
N GLY A 91 -9.66 -0.80 1.00
CA GLY A 91 -11.02 -1.00 1.53
C GLY A 91 -11.30 -2.43 1.98
N THR A 92 -10.80 -3.42 1.25
CA THR A 92 -10.92 -4.84 1.63
C THR A 92 -10.16 -5.13 2.92
N TRP A 93 -8.92 -4.64 3.02
CA TRP A 93 -8.09 -4.77 4.21
C TRP A 93 -8.74 -4.15 5.47
N LEU A 94 -9.43 -3.01 5.33
CA LEU A 94 -10.18 -2.38 6.42
C LEU A 94 -11.37 -3.24 6.89
N VAL A 95 -12.13 -3.82 5.94
CA VAL A 95 -13.27 -4.69 6.26
C VAL A 95 -12.81 -5.96 6.96
N GLU A 96 -11.71 -6.56 6.50
CA GLU A 96 -11.14 -7.78 7.11
C GLU A 96 -10.68 -7.55 8.57
N ARG A 97 -10.33 -6.31 8.91
CA ARG A 97 -9.94 -5.89 10.26
C ARG A 97 -11.09 -5.36 11.11
N GLY A 98 -12.29 -5.21 10.53
CA GLY A 98 -13.44 -4.64 11.22
C GLY A 98 -13.36 -3.13 11.42
N GLU A 99 -12.47 -2.42 10.72
CA GLU A 99 -12.35 -0.95 10.82
C GLU A 99 -13.52 -0.22 10.16
N VAL A 100 -14.15 -0.87 9.18
CA VAL A 100 -15.37 -0.43 8.51
C VAL A 100 -16.31 -1.61 8.30
N PRO A 101 -17.65 -1.40 8.35
CA PRO A 101 -18.60 -2.48 8.11
C PRO A 101 -18.51 -2.97 6.66
N LYS A 102 -18.79 -4.26 6.45
CA LYS A 102 -18.90 -4.81 5.10
C LYS A 102 -20.06 -4.12 4.37
N PRO A 103 -19.88 -3.65 3.13
CA PRO A 103 -20.95 -3.03 2.37
C PRO A 103 -22.12 -4.01 2.20
N LYS A 104 -23.35 -3.53 2.45
CA LYS A 104 -24.58 -4.32 2.25
C LYS A 104 -24.77 -4.57 0.74
N ARG A 105 -24.94 -5.84 0.36
CA ARG A 105 -25.17 -6.23 -1.05
C ARG A 105 -26.44 -5.51 -1.55
N GLY A 106 -26.27 -4.59 -2.51
CA GLY A 106 -27.38 -3.82 -3.11
C GLY A 106 -27.25 -2.30 -3.03
N LEU A 107 -26.47 -1.77 -2.08
CA LEU A 107 -26.19 -0.33 -1.92
C LEU A 107 -24.71 0.03 -2.19
N SER A 108 -23.91 -0.97 -2.56
CA SER A 108 -22.48 -0.79 -2.77
C SER A 108 -22.23 -0.21 -4.15
N THR A 109 -21.95 1.10 -4.22
CA THR A 109 -21.32 1.74 -5.38
C THR A 109 -19.90 1.21 -5.63
N TRP A 110 -19.40 0.34 -4.75
CA TRP A 110 -18.12 -0.36 -4.86
C TRP A 110 -18.30 -1.82 -5.32
N ALA A 111 -17.51 -2.27 -6.30
CA ALA A 111 -17.31 -3.70 -6.58
C ALA A 111 -15.86 -3.94 -7.07
N PRO A 112 -15.24 -5.12 -6.78
CA PRO A 112 -15.90 -6.41 -6.61
C PRO A 112 -15.53 -7.15 -5.31
N TRP A 113 -16.51 -7.36 -4.43
CA TRP A 113 -16.42 -8.47 -3.46
C TRP A 113 -16.62 -9.78 -4.23
N ARG A 114 -15.56 -10.30 -4.85
CA ARG A 114 -15.43 -11.71 -5.26
C ARG A 114 -14.39 -12.34 -4.34
N GLY A 115 -14.80 -13.38 -3.61
CA GLY A 115 -14.11 -13.86 -2.42
C GLY A 115 -12.61 -14.14 -2.57
N GLY A 116 -11.89 -13.81 -1.49
CA GLY A 116 -10.62 -14.43 -1.11
C GLY A 116 -9.40 -13.98 -1.91
N LEU A 117 -8.75 -12.89 -1.50
CA LEU A 117 -7.31 -12.79 -1.76
C LEU A 117 -6.61 -13.79 -0.82
N ARG A 118 -6.10 -14.87 -1.43
CA ARG A 118 -5.29 -15.88 -0.77
C ARG A 118 -4.16 -15.22 -0.01
N ARG A 119 -4.11 -15.48 1.30
CA ARG A 119 -2.90 -15.35 2.10
C ARG A 119 -1.75 -16.07 1.37
N ARG A 120 -0.70 -15.36 1.02
CA ARG A 120 0.64 -15.93 0.96
C ARG A 120 1.41 -15.37 2.15
N ARG A 121 1.42 -16.14 3.24
CA ARG A 121 2.53 -16.13 4.20
C ARG A 121 3.65 -16.97 3.58
N SER A 122 4.83 -16.42 3.42
CA SER A 122 6.13 -17.11 3.50
C SER A 122 7.19 -16.03 3.62
#